data_AF-A2WSI5-F1
#
_entry.id   AF-A2WSI5-F1
#
_cell.length_a   1.000
_cell.length_b   1.000
_cell.length_c   1.000
_cell.angle_alpha   90.00
_cell.angle_beta   90.00
_cell.angle_gamma   90.00
#
_symmetry.space_group_name_H-M   'P 1'
#
loop_
_entity.id
_entity.type
_entity.pdbx_description
1 polymer ?
#
loop_
_entity_poly.entity_id
_entity_poly.type
_entity_poly.pdbx_seq_one_letter_code
_entity_poly.pdbx_strand_id
1 'polypeptide(L)'
;MAAALPRLCALALPFLAVAACLDVPSHGTPKLTNKCGHCKNKLDFGKEFVCCSDCSDPTILIKHSKMGYCKSGAELSMQLKPHEIYHWVAGPWMKCSSPCDGGVRYRDVACYGNLSDATIKHYPVDDASCSADEMPARQEACNEQSCGVDMAEQTNSRKNGMSGWLVALILLLGLGAIGGIVFTSYTYYLRRTSGRNGFVYVMMEAYS
;
A
#
# COMPACT_ATOMS: atom_id res chain seq x y z
N MET A 1 26.34 19.46 25.98
CA MET A 1 26.59 19.67 27.42
C MET A 1 27.27 18.42 27.93
N ALA A 2 28.59 18.47 28.12
CA ALA A 2 29.41 17.32 28.51
C ALA A 2 29.11 16.96 29.97
N ALA A 3 28.74 15.71 30.23
CA ALA A 3 28.56 15.21 31.58
C ALA A 3 29.92 15.08 32.26
N ALA A 4 30.15 15.84 33.32
CA ALA A 4 31.34 15.70 34.16
C ALA A 4 31.27 14.37 34.93
N LEU A 5 32.27 13.50 34.73
CA LEU A 5 32.46 12.28 35.50
C LEU A 5 32.72 12.61 36.99
N PRO A 6 32.14 11.87 37.96
CA PRO A 6 32.50 12.03 39.36
C PRO A 6 33.88 11.42 39.60
N ARG A 7 34.91 12.26 39.69
CA ARG A 7 36.27 11.83 40.06
C ARG A 7 36.34 11.54 41.55
N LEU A 8 36.34 10.26 41.93
CA LEU A 8 36.75 9.83 43.27
C LEU A 8 38.27 9.74 43.29
N CYS A 9 38.95 10.84 43.62
CA CYS A 9 40.40 10.83 43.86
C CYS A 9 40.62 10.48 45.34
N ALA A 10 41.22 9.32 45.61
CA ALA A 10 41.66 8.98 46.96
C ALA A 10 42.86 9.87 47.34
N LEU A 11 42.81 10.52 48.50
CA LEU A 11 43.95 11.26 49.05
C LEU A 11 45.02 10.26 49.45
N ALA A 12 46.01 10.06 48.58
CA ALA A 12 47.22 9.32 48.93
C ALA A 12 48.00 10.10 50.00
N LEU A 13 48.60 9.35 50.93
CA LEU A 13 49.45 9.79 52.03
C LEU A 13 50.46 10.89 51.63
N PRO A 14 50.90 11.75 52.58
CA PRO A 14 51.46 13.08 52.31
C PRO A 14 52.83 13.12 51.60
N PHE A 15 53.37 12.00 51.12
CA PHE A 15 54.72 11.92 50.55
C PHE A 15 54.80 11.51 49.06
N LEU A 16 53.68 11.24 48.38
CA LEU A 16 53.66 10.98 46.94
C LEU A 16 52.53 11.79 46.28
N ALA A 17 52.89 12.90 45.64
CA ALA A 17 51.99 13.78 44.89
C ALA A 17 51.57 13.15 43.54
N VAL A 18 50.97 11.97 43.57
CA VAL A 18 50.29 11.38 42.41
C VAL A 18 48.82 11.25 42.77
N ALA A 19 48.02 12.21 42.32
CA ALA A 19 46.57 12.08 42.37
C ALA A 19 46.18 10.98 41.36
N ALA A 20 46.13 9.74 41.82
CA ALA A 20 45.51 8.65 41.09
C ALA A 20 43.99 8.84 41.18
N CYS A 21 43.42 9.58 40.25
CA CYS A 21 41.97 9.58 40.07
C CYS A 21 41.63 8.30 39.29
N LEU A 22 40.99 7.36 39.96
CA LEU A 22 40.36 6.25 39.27
C LEU A 22 39.15 6.83 38.54
N ASP A 23 39.10 6.69 37.22
CA ASP A 23 37.87 6.90 36.46
C ASP A 23 36.90 5.78 36.89
N VAL A 24 36.06 6.07 37.89
CA VAL A 24 34.98 5.18 38.27
C VAL A 24 34.01 5.16 37.09
N PRO A 25 33.72 3.99 36.50
CA PRO A 25 32.72 3.90 35.45
C PRO A 25 31.42 4.50 35.99
N SER A 26 30.87 5.49 35.28
CA SER A 26 29.62 6.13 35.68
C SER A 26 28.51 5.07 35.67
N HIS A 27 28.27 4.44 36.83
CA HIS A 27 27.20 3.50 37.06
C HIS A 27 25.90 4.28 37.23
N GLY A 28 25.43 4.87 36.13
CA GLY A 28 24.18 5.60 36.04
C GLY A 28 23.04 4.71 35.58
N THR A 29 21.81 5.08 35.92
CA THR A 29 20.63 4.55 35.24
C THR A 29 20.67 4.96 33.77
N PRO A 30 20.36 4.05 32.82
CA PRO A 30 20.48 4.37 31.41
C PRO A 30 19.57 5.53 31.01
N LYS A 31 20.01 6.40 30.11
CA LYS A 31 19.17 7.51 29.61
C LYS A 31 18.20 7.05 28.53
N LEU A 32 16.96 7.54 28.54
CA LEU A 32 15.99 7.24 27.48
C LEU A 32 16.44 7.82 26.13
N THR A 33 16.44 7.00 25.08
CA THR A 33 16.84 7.33 23.71
C THR A 33 16.01 6.54 22.69
N ASN A 34 16.01 6.98 21.44
CA ASN A 34 15.48 6.25 20.29
C ASN A 34 16.58 5.67 19.37
N LYS A 35 17.83 5.73 19.83
CA LYS A 35 19.01 5.35 19.03
C LYS A 35 19.48 3.93 19.27
N CYS A 36 19.01 3.19 20.26
CA CYS A 36 19.48 1.81 20.44
C CYS A 36 19.07 0.86 19.30
N GLY A 37 18.02 1.18 18.55
CA GLY A 37 17.48 0.33 17.47
C GLY A 37 18.52 -0.13 16.44
N HIS A 38 19.47 0.75 16.07
CA HIS A 38 20.49 0.47 15.05
C HIS A 38 21.75 -0.23 15.58
N CYS A 39 21.93 -0.30 16.90
CA CYS A 39 23.10 -0.97 17.48
C CYS A 39 22.94 -2.49 17.40
N LYS A 40 23.99 -3.20 16.96
CA LYS A 40 24.02 -4.66 16.95
C LYS A 40 24.14 -5.24 18.37
N ASN A 41 24.94 -4.61 19.22
CA ASN A 41 25.26 -5.10 20.57
C ASN A 41 24.26 -4.63 21.64
N LYS A 42 22.99 -4.43 21.28
CA LYS A 42 21.93 -4.03 22.22
C LYS A 42 21.43 -5.23 23.03
N LEU A 43 21.13 -5.01 24.31
CA LEU A 43 20.55 -6.02 25.20
C LEU A 43 19.03 -5.90 25.23
N ASP A 44 18.34 -7.03 25.14
CA ASP A 44 16.88 -7.10 25.16
C ASP A 44 16.34 -7.41 26.56
N PHE A 45 15.57 -6.47 27.12
CA PHE A 45 14.89 -6.59 28.42
C PHE A 45 13.37 -6.72 28.27
N GLY A 46 12.90 -7.29 27.17
CA GLY A 46 11.49 -7.55 26.89
C GLY A 46 10.78 -6.32 26.32
N LYS A 47 10.57 -5.28 27.15
CA LYS A 47 9.87 -4.03 26.76
C LYS A 47 10.81 -2.92 26.29
N GLU A 48 12.11 -3.10 26.45
CA GLU A 48 13.12 -2.08 26.17
C GLU A 48 14.45 -2.72 25.76
N PHE A 49 15.24 -1.94 25.03
CA PHE A 49 16.62 -2.24 24.68
C PHE A 49 17.57 -1.39 25.52
N VAL A 50 18.69 -1.96 25.96
CA VAL A 50 19.79 -1.21 26.58
C VAL A 50 21.01 -1.28 25.66
N CYS A 51 21.63 -0.13 25.39
CA CYS A 51 22.79 -0.02 24.52
C CYS A 51 23.77 1.04 25.03
N CYS A 52 25.00 1.03 24.52
CA CYS A 52 25.92 2.13 24.66
C CYS A 52 25.65 3.19 23.59
N SER A 53 25.87 4.47 23.91
CA SER A 53 25.62 5.58 22.98
C SER A 53 26.52 5.56 21.74
N ASP A 54 27.64 4.82 21.79
CA ASP A 54 28.57 4.54 20.69
C ASP A 54 28.37 3.14 20.07
N CYS A 55 27.31 2.43 20.43
CA CYS A 55 27.03 1.03 20.05
C CYS A 55 28.11 0.00 20.45
N SER A 56 29.00 0.33 21.39
CA SER A 56 29.88 -0.65 22.03
C SER A 56 29.09 -1.62 22.94
N ASP A 57 29.75 -2.69 23.39
CA ASP A 57 29.13 -3.71 24.24
C ASP A 57 28.78 -3.19 25.66
N PRO A 58 27.50 -3.16 26.04
CA PRO A 58 27.08 -2.81 27.40
C PRO A 58 27.32 -3.97 28.38
N THR A 59 27.76 -3.66 29.59
CA THR A 59 27.89 -4.61 30.70
C THR A 59 26.87 -4.26 31.78
N ILE A 60 25.99 -5.20 32.12
CA ILE A 60 24.94 -5.02 33.14
C ILE A 60 25.37 -5.64 34.45
N LEU A 61 25.40 -4.83 35.51
CA LEU A 61 25.77 -5.27 36.86
C LEU A 61 24.56 -5.74 37.65
N ILE A 62 23.43 -5.03 37.50
CA ILE A 62 22.21 -5.30 38.24
C ILE A 62 21.08 -5.52 37.24
N LYS A 63 20.70 -6.78 37.03
CA LYS A 63 19.71 -7.17 36.01
C LYS A 63 18.33 -6.53 36.24
N HIS A 64 17.90 -6.37 37.49
CA HIS A 64 16.58 -5.81 37.82
C HIS A 64 16.54 -4.28 37.65
N SER A 65 17.59 -3.57 38.08
CA SER A 65 17.70 -2.11 37.95
C SER A 65 18.25 -1.66 36.60
N LYS A 66 18.67 -2.61 35.75
CA LYS A 66 19.29 -2.37 34.43
C LYS A 66 20.47 -1.39 34.52
N MET A 67 21.14 -1.39 35.68
CA MET A 67 22.32 -0.58 35.95
C MET A 67 23.54 -1.29 35.41
N GLY A 68 24.42 -0.53 34.76
CA GLY A 68 25.56 -1.07 34.05
C GLY A 68 26.54 0.01 33.64
N TYR A 69 27.41 -0.33 32.69
CA TYR A 69 28.39 0.59 32.11
C TYR A 69 28.82 0.09 30.72
N CYS A 70 29.43 0.99 29.95
CA CYS A 70 30.05 0.67 28.66
C CYS A 70 31.57 0.59 28.82
N LYS A 71 32.20 -0.45 28.29
CA LYS A 71 33.67 -0.62 28.41
C LYS A 71 34.46 0.49 27.72
N SER A 72 33.87 1.12 26.70
CA SER A 72 34.45 2.29 26.02
C SER A 72 34.40 3.57 26.83
N GLY A 73 33.71 3.58 27.98
CA GLY A 73 33.41 4.79 28.75
C GLY A 73 32.22 5.58 28.20
N ALA A 74 31.54 5.09 27.15
CA ALA A 74 30.33 5.70 26.62
C ALA A 74 29.16 5.65 27.62
N GLU A 75 28.17 6.51 27.38
CA GLU A 75 26.98 6.59 28.23
C GLU A 75 26.03 5.43 27.94
N LEU A 76 25.58 4.75 29.01
CA LEU A 76 24.57 3.72 28.93
C LEU A 76 23.21 4.37 28.62
N SER A 77 22.53 3.86 27.60
CA SER A 77 21.24 4.37 27.12
C SER A 77 20.21 3.25 27.05
N MET A 78 18.93 3.59 27.18
CA MET A 78 17.81 2.68 27.03
C MET A 78 16.80 3.20 26.01
N GLN A 79 16.16 2.30 25.26
CA GLN A 79 15.10 2.61 24.32
C GLN A 79 13.91 1.72 24.59
N LEU A 80 12.72 2.30 24.76
CA LEU A 80 11.47 1.53 24.78
C LEU A 80 11.28 0.85 23.41
N LYS A 81 10.92 -0.43 23.42
CA LYS A 81 10.51 -1.09 22.18
C LYS A 81 9.23 -0.44 21.67
N PRO A 82 9.06 -0.31 20.35
CA PRO A 82 7.78 0.09 19.79
C PRO A 82 6.69 -0.86 20.29
N HIS A 83 5.55 -0.30 20.70
CA HIS A 83 4.39 -1.09 21.04
C HIS A 83 3.71 -1.55 19.75
N GLU A 84 3.47 -2.85 19.63
CA GLU A 84 2.71 -3.42 18.53
C GLU A 84 1.22 -3.42 18.87
N ILE A 85 0.41 -2.88 17.97
CA ILE A 85 -1.05 -2.82 18.09
C ILE A 85 -1.65 -3.67 16.98
N TYR A 86 -2.54 -4.58 17.35
CA TYR A 86 -3.25 -5.46 16.43
C TYR A 86 -4.70 -5.04 16.28
N HIS A 87 -5.22 -5.08 15.05
CA HIS A 87 -6.61 -4.76 14.76
C HIS A 87 -7.09 -5.47 13.50
N TRP A 88 -8.41 -5.73 13.45
CA TRP A 88 -9.05 -6.33 12.30
C TRP A 88 -9.28 -5.31 11.19
N VAL A 89 -9.04 -5.74 9.95
CA VAL A 89 -9.39 -4.98 8.75
C VAL A 89 -10.33 -5.82 7.92
N ALA A 90 -11.52 -5.28 7.64
CA ALA A 90 -12.51 -5.90 6.77
C ALA A 90 -12.47 -5.25 5.38
N GLY A 91 -12.35 -6.09 4.36
CA GLY A 91 -12.47 -5.70 2.97
C GLY A 91 -13.91 -5.35 2.57
N PRO A 92 -14.12 -4.90 1.33
CA PRO A 92 -15.44 -4.66 0.80
C PRO A 92 -16.23 -5.97 0.67
N TRP A 93 -17.56 -5.87 0.78
CA TRP A 93 -18.43 -6.99 0.47
C TRP A 93 -18.38 -7.35 -1.00
N MET A 94 -18.30 -8.65 -1.28
CA MET A 94 -18.54 -9.21 -2.59
C MET A 94 -20.01 -9.03 -3.01
N LYS A 95 -20.29 -9.29 -4.28
CA LYS A 95 -21.68 -9.32 -4.78
C LYS A 95 -22.47 -10.41 -4.04
N CYS A 96 -23.75 -10.13 -3.80
CA CYS A 96 -24.66 -11.12 -3.22
C CYS A 96 -24.80 -12.33 -4.14
N SER A 97 -24.94 -13.53 -3.56
CA SER A 97 -25.14 -14.78 -4.31
C SER A 97 -26.44 -14.78 -5.14
N SER A 98 -27.45 -14.07 -4.67
CA SER A 98 -28.79 -14.00 -5.28
C SER A 98 -29.19 -12.54 -5.45
N PRO A 99 -29.82 -12.13 -6.57
CA PRO A 99 -30.31 -10.77 -6.76
C PRO A 99 -31.59 -10.45 -5.98
N CYS A 100 -32.33 -11.48 -5.55
CA CYS A 100 -33.58 -11.42 -4.79
C CYS A 100 -33.84 -12.78 -4.10
N ASP A 101 -34.90 -12.87 -3.30
CA ASP A 101 -35.32 -14.02 -2.48
C ASP A 101 -34.29 -14.47 -1.43
N GLY A 102 -33.38 -13.57 -1.06
CA GLY A 102 -32.32 -13.85 -0.10
C GLY A 102 -31.09 -14.51 -0.71
N GLY A 103 -29.94 -14.12 -0.20
CA GLY A 103 -28.63 -14.66 -0.55
C GLY A 103 -27.61 -14.37 0.53
N VAL A 104 -26.38 -14.75 0.27
CA VAL A 104 -25.24 -14.50 1.15
C VAL A 104 -24.18 -13.74 0.38
N ARG A 105 -23.56 -12.75 1.03
CA ARG A 105 -22.36 -12.07 0.54
C ARG A 105 -21.20 -12.32 1.48
N TYR A 106 -20.00 -12.37 0.92
CA TYR A 106 -18.76 -12.66 1.63
C TYR A 106 -17.83 -11.44 1.57
N ARG A 107 -16.92 -11.31 2.53
CA ARG A 107 -15.81 -10.36 2.47
C ARG A 107 -14.57 -10.95 3.11
N ASP A 108 -13.42 -10.42 2.70
CA ASP A 108 -12.16 -10.74 3.35
C ASP A 108 -12.03 -10.00 4.68
N VAL A 109 -11.49 -10.69 5.68
CA VAL A 109 -11.19 -10.14 7.00
C VAL A 109 -9.82 -10.66 7.39
N ALA A 110 -8.90 -9.77 7.76
CA ALA A 110 -7.54 -10.13 8.12
C ALA A 110 -7.05 -9.28 9.31
N CYS A 111 -6.17 -9.86 10.13
CA CYS A 111 -5.53 -9.18 11.25
C CYS A 111 -4.28 -8.43 10.78
N TYR A 112 -4.15 -7.16 11.19
CA TYR A 112 -3.00 -6.33 10.87
C TYR A 112 -2.33 -5.78 12.13
N GLY A 113 -1.00 -5.78 12.11
CA GLY A 113 -0.14 -5.16 13.10
C GLY A 113 0.30 -3.75 12.69
N ASN A 114 0.47 -2.87 13.67
CA ASN A 114 1.05 -1.53 13.53
C ASN A 114 2.04 -1.27 14.67
N LEU A 115 3.24 -0.78 14.33
CA LEU A 115 4.25 -0.40 15.30
C LEU A 115 4.11 1.08 15.69
N SER A 116 4.08 1.36 16.99
CA SER A 116 3.90 2.72 17.53
C SER A 116 4.97 3.73 17.08
N ASP A 117 6.17 3.27 16.71
CA ASP A 117 7.29 4.10 16.25
C ASP A 117 7.19 4.48 14.76
N ALA A 118 5.98 4.40 14.20
CA ALA A 118 5.53 4.90 12.89
C ALA A 118 6.29 4.39 11.65
N THR A 119 7.29 3.53 11.81
CA THR A 119 8.15 3.02 10.72
C THR A 119 7.42 2.00 9.87
N ILE A 120 6.53 1.21 10.48
CA ILE A 120 5.69 0.22 9.79
C ILE A 120 4.26 0.38 10.33
N LYS A 121 3.40 0.99 9.51
CA LYS A 121 2.01 1.30 9.91
C LYS A 121 1.01 0.17 9.66
N HIS A 122 1.39 -0.83 8.88
CA HIS A 122 0.50 -1.92 8.52
C HIS A 122 1.30 -3.10 7.99
N TYR A 123 1.18 -4.26 8.63
CA TYR A 123 1.69 -5.51 8.11
C TYR A 123 0.75 -6.66 8.48
N PRO A 124 0.58 -7.66 7.60
CA PRO A 124 -0.29 -8.79 7.89
C PRO A 124 0.29 -9.64 9.01
N VAL A 125 -0.57 -10.13 9.90
CA VAL A 125 -0.21 -11.05 10.98
C VAL A 125 -1.21 -12.19 11.05
N ASP A 126 -0.92 -13.18 11.91
CA ASP A 126 -1.84 -14.27 12.18
C ASP A 126 -3.13 -13.76 12.83
N ASP A 127 -4.26 -14.37 12.47
CA ASP A 127 -5.59 -14.06 13.00
C ASP A 127 -5.63 -14.15 14.54
N ALA A 128 -4.82 -15.02 15.16
CA ALA A 128 -4.74 -15.18 16.62
C ALA A 128 -4.13 -13.97 17.36
N SER A 129 -3.46 -13.06 16.64
CA SER A 129 -2.92 -11.82 17.23
C SER A 129 -3.99 -10.78 17.52
N CYS A 130 -5.13 -10.85 16.83
CA CYS A 130 -6.27 -9.97 17.05
C CYS A 130 -7.28 -10.62 18.02
N SER A 131 -8.06 -9.78 18.73
CA SER A 131 -9.12 -10.27 19.60
C SER A 131 -10.24 -10.93 18.78
N ALA A 132 -10.57 -12.19 19.08
CA ALA A 132 -11.65 -12.89 18.39
C ALA A 132 -13.02 -12.21 18.59
N ASP A 133 -13.23 -11.53 19.73
CA ASP A 133 -14.48 -10.84 20.04
C ASP A 133 -14.72 -9.60 19.16
N GLU A 134 -13.64 -9.00 18.64
CA GLU A 134 -13.70 -7.85 17.75
C GLU A 134 -13.75 -8.25 16.28
N MET A 135 -13.75 -9.55 15.97
CA MET A 135 -13.66 -10.04 14.61
C MET A 135 -14.90 -9.65 13.78
N PRO A 136 -14.72 -8.89 12.67
CA PRO A 136 -15.82 -8.58 11.77
C PRO A 136 -16.39 -9.84 11.10
N ALA A 137 -17.71 -9.86 10.86
CA ALA A 137 -18.36 -10.96 10.15
C ALA A 137 -17.77 -11.17 8.75
N ARG A 138 -17.44 -12.41 8.37
CA ARG A 138 -16.95 -12.72 7.01
C ARG A 138 -18.07 -12.92 5.99
N GLN A 139 -19.29 -13.15 6.46
CA GLN A 139 -20.47 -13.37 5.63
C GLN A 139 -21.69 -12.72 6.26
N GLU A 140 -22.63 -12.29 5.43
CA GLU A 140 -23.94 -11.82 5.89
C GLU A 140 -25.04 -12.07 4.85
N ALA A 141 -26.28 -12.08 5.32
CA ALA A 141 -27.45 -12.16 4.46
C ALA A 141 -27.60 -10.88 3.61
N CYS A 142 -28.10 -11.03 2.40
CA CYS A 142 -28.33 -9.92 1.49
C CYS A 142 -29.53 -10.21 0.57
N ASN A 143 -30.06 -9.16 -0.03
CA ASN A 143 -31.12 -9.23 -1.05
C ASN A 143 -32.37 -10.02 -0.63
N GLU A 144 -32.86 -9.78 0.59
CA GLU A 144 -34.04 -10.45 1.16
C GLU A 144 -35.37 -10.05 0.50
N GLN A 145 -35.37 -9.05 -0.39
CA GLN A 145 -36.55 -8.71 -1.18
C GLN A 145 -36.96 -9.85 -2.11
N SER A 146 -38.27 -10.10 -2.24
CA SER A 146 -38.74 -11.11 -3.17
C SER A 146 -38.47 -10.77 -4.64
N CYS A 147 -38.24 -11.79 -5.45
CA CYS A 147 -38.18 -11.60 -6.90
C CYS A 147 -39.57 -11.20 -7.41
N GLY A 148 -39.67 -10.01 -8.00
CA GLY A 148 -40.91 -9.57 -8.62
C GLY A 148 -41.28 -10.50 -9.79
N VAL A 149 -42.51 -11.00 -9.81
CA VAL A 149 -43.10 -11.69 -10.97
C VAL A 149 -43.30 -10.75 -12.17
N ASP A 150 -43.15 -9.45 -11.97
CA ASP A 150 -43.51 -8.43 -12.96
C ASP A 150 -42.33 -8.00 -13.87
N MET A 151 -41.18 -8.68 -13.78
CA MET A 151 -40.06 -8.47 -14.73
C MET A 151 -40.23 -9.26 -16.05
N ALA A 152 -41.43 -9.74 -16.35
CA ALA A 152 -41.83 -10.10 -17.72
C ALA A 152 -42.54 -8.95 -18.46
N GLU A 153 -42.80 -7.80 -17.80
CA GLU A 153 -43.58 -6.71 -18.40
C GLU A 153 -42.85 -5.34 -18.37
N GLN A 154 -41.52 -5.34 -18.47
CA GLN A 154 -40.75 -4.12 -18.75
C GLN A 154 -39.78 -4.25 -19.92
N THR A 155 -40.01 -5.15 -20.88
CA THR A 155 -39.30 -5.14 -22.17
C THR A 155 -40.09 -4.47 -23.30
N ASN A 156 -41.27 -3.89 -23.02
CA ASN A 156 -42.09 -3.25 -24.07
C ASN A 156 -42.29 -1.73 -23.95
N SER A 157 -41.55 -1.01 -23.09
CA SER A 157 -41.77 0.44 -22.96
C SER A 157 -40.52 1.32 -22.92
N ARG A 158 -39.46 0.89 -23.62
CA ARG A 158 -38.40 1.83 -24.04
C ARG A 158 -37.64 1.36 -25.28
N LYS A 159 -38.35 1.09 -26.37
CA LYS A 159 -37.75 1.28 -27.70
C LYS A 159 -37.74 2.78 -27.99
N ASN A 160 -36.73 3.49 -27.50
CA ASN A 160 -36.36 4.78 -28.07
C ASN A 160 -35.76 4.52 -29.46
N GLY A 161 -36.60 4.08 -30.39
CA GLY A 161 -36.25 4.01 -31.80
C GLY A 161 -36.21 5.44 -32.33
N MET A 162 -35.12 5.80 -33.02
CA MET A 162 -35.02 7.05 -33.75
C MET A 162 -36.21 7.17 -34.70
N SER A 163 -36.87 8.34 -34.73
CA SER A 163 -38.00 8.63 -35.61
C SER A 163 -37.74 8.04 -37.01
N GLY A 164 -38.68 7.28 -37.56
CA GLY A 164 -38.52 6.66 -38.89
C GLY A 164 -38.16 7.69 -39.98
N TRP A 165 -38.52 8.96 -39.76
CA TRP A 165 -38.13 10.07 -40.61
C TRP A 165 -36.61 10.35 -40.61
N LEU A 166 -35.93 10.22 -39.47
CA LEU A 166 -34.47 10.34 -39.39
C LEU A 166 -33.78 9.22 -40.18
N VAL A 167 -34.32 8.00 -40.12
CA VAL A 167 -33.79 6.86 -40.87
C VAL A 167 -33.97 7.07 -42.39
N ALA A 168 -35.15 7.52 -42.80
CA ALA A 168 -35.43 7.86 -44.20
C ALA A 168 -34.51 8.98 -44.71
N LEU A 169 -34.27 10.03 -43.90
CA LEU A 169 -33.32 11.09 -44.23
C LEU A 169 -31.90 10.57 -44.41
N ILE A 170 -31.40 9.72 -43.50
CA ILE A 170 -30.05 9.15 -43.61
C ILE A 170 -29.91 8.33 -44.90
N LEU A 171 -30.92 7.54 -45.25
CA LEU A 171 -30.91 6.74 -46.49
C LEU A 171 -30.97 7.63 -47.75
N LEU A 172 -31.79 8.68 -47.75
CA LEU A 172 -31.86 9.63 -48.88
C LEU A 172 -30.55 10.41 -49.05
N LEU A 173 -29.95 10.86 -47.95
CA LEU A 173 -28.66 11.54 -47.97
C LEU A 173 -27.54 10.61 -48.42
N GLY A 174 -27.54 9.36 -47.95
CA GLY A 174 -26.59 8.33 -48.37
C GLY A 174 -26.68 8.02 -49.87
N LEU A 175 -27.89 7.80 -50.39
CA LEU A 175 -28.12 7.56 -51.82
C LEU A 175 -27.74 8.77 -52.67
N GLY A 176 -28.02 9.99 -52.20
CA GLY A 176 -27.61 11.23 -52.87
C GLY A 176 -26.08 11.39 -52.94
N ALA A 177 -25.38 11.14 -51.83
CA ALA A 177 -23.93 11.24 -51.77
C ALA A 177 -23.23 10.20 -52.66
N ILE A 178 -23.69 8.94 -52.62
CA ILE A 178 -23.15 7.86 -53.43
C ILE A 178 -23.43 8.12 -54.92
N GLY A 179 -24.65 8.56 -55.26
CA GLY A 179 -25.01 8.92 -56.63
C GLY A 179 -24.15 10.06 -57.19
N GLY A 180 -23.85 11.08 -56.37
CA GLY A 180 -22.97 12.18 -56.75
C GLY A 180 -21.53 11.73 -57.01
N ILE A 181 -20.98 10.84 -56.18
CA ILE A 181 -19.63 10.31 -56.37
C ILE A 181 -19.55 9.45 -57.64
N VAL A 182 -20.55 8.60 -57.89
CA VAL A 182 -20.59 7.75 -59.09
C VAL A 182 -20.74 8.61 -60.35
N PHE A 183 -21.61 9.62 -60.35
CA PHE A 183 -21.82 10.50 -61.50
C PHE A 183 -20.59 11.36 -61.82
N THR A 184 -19.94 11.94 -60.80
CA THR A 184 -18.69 12.69 -60.99
C THR A 184 -17.54 11.79 -61.45
N SER A 185 -17.41 10.59 -60.90
CA SER A 185 -16.42 9.60 -61.34
C SER A 185 -16.68 9.14 -62.79
N TYR A 186 -17.94 8.90 -63.15
CA TYR A 186 -18.33 8.47 -64.49
C TYR A 186 -18.12 9.59 -65.53
N THR A 187 -18.49 10.82 -65.21
CA THR A 187 -18.25 11.98 -66.10
C THR A 187 -16.75 12.29 -66.21
N TYR A 188 -15.97 12.14 -65.14
CA TYR A 188 -14.51 12.23 -65.20
C TYR A 188 -13.90 11.12 -66.08
N TYR A 189 -14.36 9.87 -65.91
CA TYR A 189 -13.97 8.74 -66.73
C TYR A 189 -14.26 9.01 -68.22
N LEU A 190 -15.49 9.40 -68.56
CA LEU A 190 -15.88 9.73 -69.94
C LEU A 190 -15.11 10.92 -70.51
N ARG A 191 -14.82 11.94 -69.70
CA ARG A 191 -14.02 13.09 -70.14
C ARG A 191 -12.58 12.69 -70.45
N ARG A 192 -12.02 11.75 -69.67
CA ARG A 192 -10.69 11.19 -69.90
C ARG A 192 -10.65 10.35 -71.19
N THR A 193 -11.70 9.59 -71.50
CA THR A 193 -11.76 8.77 -72.72
C THR A 193 -12.19 9.55 -73.98
N SER A 194 -12.80 10.73 -73.82
CA SER A 194 -13.23 11.60 -74.93
C SER A 194 -12.17 12.66 -75.31
N GLY A 195 -11.03 12.68 -74.62
CA GLY A 195 -9.85 13.43 -75.04
C GLY A 195 -9.22 12.81 -76.29
N ARG A 196 -9.35 13.51 -77.41
CA ARG A 196 -8.72 13.22 -78.71
C ARG A 196 -7.22 12.89 -78.53
N ASN A 197 -6.90 11.59 -78.54
CA ASN A 197 -5.64 10.91 -78.91
C ASN A 197 -5.15 9.88 -77.87
N GLY A 198 -5.26 8.59 -78.22
CA GLY A 198 -4.27 7.57 -77.87
C GLY A 198 -4.63 6.61 -76.72
N PHE A 199 -5.10 5.42 -77.08
CA PHE A 199 -5.20 4.25 -76.20
C PHE A 199 -3.81 3.83 -75.70
N VAL A 200 -3.66 3.61 -74.39
CA VAL A 200 -2.54 2.86 -73.82
C VAL A 200 -3.12 1.77 -72.92
N TYR A 201 -3.24 0.57 -73.46
CA TYR A 201 -3.36 -0.66 -72.68
C TYR A 201 -1.98 -0.99 -72.13
N VAL A 202 -1.84 -1.05 -70.80
CA VAL A 202 -0.74 -1.80 -70.17
C VAL A 202 -1.36 -2.98 -69.44
N MET A 203 -1.38 -4.11 -70.13
CA MET A 203 -1.47 -5.43 -69.51
C MET A 203 -0.15 -5.67 -68.76
N MET A 204 -0.22 -5.87 -67.45
CA MET A 204 0.80 -6.60 -66.70
C MET A 204 0.19 -7.96 -66.35
N GLU A 205 0.52 -8.98 -67.13
CA GLU A 205 0.44 -10.36 -66.67
C GLU A 205 1.72 -10.71 -65.88
N ALA A 206 1.54 -11.67 -64.97
CA ALA A 206 2.54 -12.50 -64.31
C ALA A 206 3.27 -11.92 -63.08
N TYR A 207 2.86 -12.37 -61.90
CA TYR A 207 3.75 -12.98 -60.90
C TYR A 207 2.91 -14.00 -60.09
N SER A 208 3.00 -15.28 -60.50
CA SER A 208 3.47 -16.41 -59.69
C SER A 208 2.57 -16.77 -58.50
#